data_AF-A0A2H0QJX2-F1
#
_entry.id   AF-A0A2H0QJX2-F1
#
_cell.length_a   1.000
_cell.length_b   1.000
_cell.length_c   1.000
_cell.angle_alpha   90.00
_cell.angle_beta   90.00
_cell.angle_gamma   90.00
#
_symmetry.space_group_name_H-M   'P 1'
#
loop_
_entity.id
_entity.type
_entity.pdbx_description
1 polymer ?
#
loop_
_entity_poly.entity_id
_entity_poly.type
_entity_poly.pdbx_seq_one_letter_code
_entity_poly.pdbx_strand_id
1 'polypeptide(L)'
;MSLIELILNTFTNSSQFLIEVFKFFPPILILMGLLEAWIPKDKIETHLGHESGIKGMLFAIILGSAAAGPLFAAFPIAKSLSEKGVRAANTVIFLCSWATIKIPILIMESSYLGIRFSLLRLFVTLPFILLMGLIIERLCQNNGSIFSNDH
;
A
#
# COMPACT_ATOMS: atom_id res chain seq x y z
N MET A 1 -13.90 -37.54 -18.41
CA MET A 1 -13.59 -36.86 -17.14
C MET A 1 -14.90 -36.64 -16.40
N SER A 2 -15.06 -37.20 -15.20
CA SER A 2 -16.33 -37.16 -14.47
C SER A 2 -16.48 -35.84 -13.68
N LEU A 3 -17.72 -35.41 -13.44
CA LEU A 3 -18.04 -34.22 -12.63
C LEU A 3 -17.42 -34.28 -11.22
N ILE A 4 -17.30 -35.49 -10.65
CA ILE A 4 -16.72 -35.74 -9.34
C ILE A 4 -15.22 -35.44 -9.34
N GLU A 5 -14.48 -35.84 -10.38
CA GLU A 5 -13.06 -35.53 -10.49
C GLU A 5 -12.80 -34.04 -10.71
N LEU A 6 -13.68 -33.33 -11.43
CA LEU A 6 -13.57 -31.88 -11.58
C LEU A 6 -13.68 -31.17 -10.23
N ILE A 7 -14.62 -31.61 -9.38
CA ILE A 7 -14.83 -31.04 -8.04
C ILE A 7 -13.61 -31.34 -7.14
N LEU A 8 -13.13 -32.57 -7.13
CA LEU A 8 -11.98 -32.98 -6.31
C LEU A 8 -10.67 -32.30 -6.75
N ASN A 9 -10.43 -32.14 -8.05
CA ASN A 9 -9.27 -31.39 -8.55
C ASN A 9 -9.39 -29.91 -8.23
N THR A 10 -10.56 -29.30 -8.39
CA THR A 10 -10.75 -27.88 -8.02
C THR A 10 -10.48 -27.65 -6.54
N PHE A 11 -10.98 -28.52 -5.67
CA PHE A 11 -10.77 -28.44 -4.22
C PHE A 11 -9.29 -28.61 -3.84
N THR A 12 -8.61 -29.58 -4.45
CA THR A 12 -7.17 -29.82 -4.24
C THR A 12 -6.35 -28.63 -4.71
N ASN A 13 -6.64 -28.10 -5.89
CA ASN A 13 -5.94 -26.94 -6.45
C ASN A 13 -6.11 -25.70 -5.56
N SER A 14 -7.33 -25.39 -5.11
CA SER A 14 -7.59 -24.27 -4.19
C SER A 14 -6.84 -24.41 -2.86
N SER A 15 -6.78 -25.62 -2.31
CA SER A 15 -6.00 -25.91 -1.09
C SER A 15 -4.50 -25.71 -1.30
N GLN A 16 -3.98 -26.15 -2.45
CA GLN A 16 -2.57 -25.93 -2.80
C GLN A 16 -2.24 -24.44 -2.92
N PHE A 17 -3.11 -23.62 -3.53
CA PHE A 17 -2.93 -22.17 -3.59
C PHE A 17 -2.89 -21.54 -2.19
N LEU A 18 -3.74 -21.98 -1.27
CA LEU A 18 -3.73 -21.47 0.12
C LEU A 18 -2.41 -21.79 0.84
N ILE A 19 -1.94 -23.03 0.71
CA ILE A 19 -0.67 -23.47 1.29
C ILE A 19 0.49 -22.70 0.68
N GLU A 20 0.45 -22.47 -0.63
CA GLU A 20 1.47 -21.71 -1.35
C GLU A 20 1.53 -20.26 -0.88
N VAL A 21 0.38 -19.56 -0.78
CA VAL A 21 0.31 -18.22 -0.21
C VAL A 21 0.86 -18.19 1.21
N PHE A 22 0.50 -19.15 2.06
CA PHE A 22 0.97 -19.23 3.44
C PHE A 22 2.49 -19.44 3.53
N LYS A 23 3.09 -20.22 2.62
CA LYS A 23 4.55 -20.41 2.56
C LYS A 23 5.30 -19.11 2.22
N PHE A 24 4.69 -18.17 1.51
CA PHE A 24 5.30 -16.88 1.21
C PHE A 24 5.25 -15.90 2.40
N PHE A 25 4.36 -16.09 3.38
CA PHE A 25 4.23 -15.16 4.52
C PHE A 25 5.53 -14.99 5.34
N PRO A 26 6.19 -16.07 5.83
CA PRO A 26 7.38 -15.92 6.66
C PRO A 26 8.55 -15.22 5.95
N PRO A 27 8.92 -15.58 4.71
CA PRO A 27 9.94 -14.84 3.96
C PRO A 27 9.59 -13.36 3.76
N ILE A 28 8.33 -13.04 3.42
CA ILE A 28 7.88 -11.65 3.23
C ILE A 28 8.01 -10.85 4.52
N LEU A 29 7.61 -11.41 5.67
CA LEU A 29 7.73 -10.75 6.96
C LEU A 29 9.19 -10.49 7.35
N ILE A 30 10.09 -11.44 7.11
CA ILE A 30 11.53 -11.28 7.39
C ILE A 30 12.14 -10.20 6.48
N LEU A 31 11.89 -10.28 5.17
CA LEU A 31 12.37 -9.28 4.21
C LEU A 31 11.85 -7.89 4.57
N MET A 32 10.62 -7.83 5.07
CA MET A 32 9.99 -6.57 5.45
C MET A 32 10.59 -5.96 6.70
N GLY A 33 10.82 -6.77 7.75
CA GLY A 33 11.53 -6.32 8.94
C GLY A 33 12.96 -5.85 8.62
N LEU A 34 13.62 -6.49 7.65
CA LEU A 34 14.94 -6.09 7.19
C LEU A 34 14.90 -4.77 6.41
N LEU A 35 13.91 -4.58 5.52
CA LEU A 35 13.69 -3.31 4.82
C LEU A 35 13.39 -2.18 5.80
N GLU A 36 12.61 -2.44 6.85
CA GLU A 36 12.33 -1.48 7.91
C GLU A 36 13.61 -0.99 8.63
N ALA A 37 14.53 -1.91 8.93
CA ALA A 37 15.84 -1.57 9.50
C ALA A 37 16.72 -0.80 8.51
N TRP A 38 16.57 -1.06 7.21
CA TRP A 38 17.40 -0.45 6.18
C TRP A 38 16.99 0.99 5.83
N ILE A 39 15.73 1.39 6.07
CA ILE A 39 15.27 2.75 5.77
C ILE A 39 15.54 3.69 6.96
N PRO A 40 16.52 4.61 6.85
CA PRO A 40 16.89 5.51 7.95
C PRO A 40 15.76 6.52 8.23
N LYS A 41 15.48 6.74 9.52
CA LYS A 41 14.41 7.64 10.00
C LYS A 41 14.57 9.06 9.45
N ASP A 42 15.80 9.58 9.43
CA ASP A 42 16.11 10.95 9.01
C ASP A 42 15.68 11.26 7.57
N LYS A 43 15.84 10.30 6.66
CA LYS A 43 15.44 10.47 5.24
C LYS A 43 13.93 10.46 5.08
N ILE A 44 13.24 9.61 5.85
CA ILE A 44 11.79 9.51 5.85
C ILE A 44 11.18 10.79 6.40
N GLU A 45 11.63 11.27 7.56
CA GLU A 45 11.06 12.44 8.22
C GLU A 45 11.23 13.71 7.37
N THR A 46 12.40 13.87 6.73
CA THR A 46 12.66 15.02 5.85
C THR A 46 11.74 15.05 4.61
N HIS A 47 11.41 13.90 4.02
CA HIS A 47 10.68 13.83 2.75
C HIS A 47 9.18 13.51 2.91
N LEU A 48 8.79 12.87 4.00
CA LEU A 48 7.43 12.37 4.26
C LEU A 48 6.86 12.89 5.59
N GLY A 49 7.62 13.64 6.39
CA GLY A 49 7.18 14.24 7.66
C GLY A 49 6.19 15.39 7.47
N HIS A 50 5.84 16.05 8.58
CA HIS A 50 4.80 17.10 8.58
C HIS A 50 5.14 18.29 7.67
N GLU A 51 6.42 18.69 7.61
CA GLU A 51 6.91 19.81 6.80
C GLU A 51 7.00 19.51 5.29
N SER A 52 6.80 18.25 4.88
CA SER A 52 6.93 17.84 3.47
C SER A 52 5.85 18.40 2.54
N GLY A 53 4.74 18.92 3.08
CA GLY A 53 3.68 19.59 2.32
C GLY A 53 3.16 18.73 1.15
N ILE A 54 3.15 19.31 -0.05
CA ILE A 54 2.77 18.65 -1.32
C ILE A 54 3.89 17.75 -1.85
N LYS A 55 5.17 18.09 -1.57
CA LYS A 55 6.31 17.29 -2.04
C LYS A 55 6.27 15.89 -1.43
N GLY A 56 5.92 15.76 -0.15
CA GLY A 56 5.80 14.47 0.51
C GLY A 56 4.68 13.59 -0.04
N MET A 57 3.56 14.19 -0.45
CA MET A 57 2.48 13.45 -1.10
C MET A 57 2.95 12.83 -2.42
N LEU A 58 3.71 13.58 -3.23
CA LEU A 58 4.27 13.08 -4.48
C LEU A 58 5.28 11.94 -4.23
N PHE A 59 6.16 12.08 -3.23
CA PHE A 59 7.07 11.02 -2.83
C PHE A 59 6.32 9.76 -2.35
N ALA A 60 5.25 9.91 -1.57
CA ALA A 60 4.41 8.80 -1.12
C ALA A 60 3.76 8.05 -2.30
N ILE A 61 3.28 8.78 -3.31
CA ILE A 61 2.72 8.19 -4.53
C ILE A 61 3.79 7.39 -5.27
N ILE A 62 4.98 7.98 -5.50
CA ILE A 62 6.07 7.31 -6.22
C ILE A 62 6.52 6.06 -5.48
N LEU A 63 6.74 6.15 -4.17
CA LEU A 63 7.13 5.02 -3.33
C LEU A 63 6.08 3.90 -3.35
N GLY A 64 4.80 4.25 -3.21
CA GLY A 64 3.71 3.27 -3.29
C GLY A 64 3.57 2.65 -4.68
N SER A 65 3.82 3.42 -5.75
CA SER A 65 3.72 2.92 -7.13
C SER A 65 4.87 1.99 -7.51
N ALA A 66 6.06 2.26 -6.98
CA ALA A 66 7.25 1.44 -7.16
C ALA A 66 7.25 0.18 -6.28
N ALA A 67 6.39 0.14 -5.26
CA ALA A 67 6.32 -0.97 -4.33
C ALA A 67 5.78 -2.24 -5.02
N ALA A 68 6.63 -3.26 -5.08
CA ALA A 68 6.27 -4.58 -5.61
C ALA A 68 5.85 -5.49 -4.45
N GLY A 69 4.68 -6.10 -4.58
CA GLY A 69 4.24 -7.13 -3.64
C GLY A 69 2.75 -7.08 -3.31
N PRO A 70 2.29 -8.05 -2.52
CA PRO A 70 0.93 -8.10 -2.02
C PRO A 70 0.60 -6.91 -1.12
N LEU A 71 -0.66 -6.48 -1.07
CA LEU A 71 -1.08 -5.35 -0.24
C LEU A 71 -0.82 -5.58 1.25
N PHE A 72 -0.92 -6.82 1.73
CA PHE A 72 -0.69 -7.14 3.13
C PHE A 72 0.74 -6.83 3.60
N ALA A 73 1.71 -6.86 2.69
CA ALA A 73 3.08 -6.49 2.98
C ALA A 73 3.19 -4.98 3.29
N ALA A 74 2.37 -4.14 2.67
CA ALA A 74 2.43 -2.69 2.84
C ALA A 74 2.08 -2.21 4.26
N PHE A 75 1.31 -2.99 5.04
CA PHE A 75 0.87 -2.59 6.39
C PHE A 75 2.02 -2.47 7.40
N PRO A 76 2.94 -3.45 7.53
CA PRO A 76 4.15 -3.28 8.35
C PRO A 76 4.96 -2.04 8.00
N ILE A 77 5.18 -1.76 6.70
CA ILE A 77 5.87 -0.53 6.28
C ILE A 77 5.08 0.69 6.72
N ALA A 78 3.78 0.72 6.48
CA ALA A 78 2.95 1.87 6.86
C ALA A 78 2.98 2.12 8.37
N LYS A 79 2.97 1.05 9.18
CA LYS A 79 3.16 1.15 10.63
C LYS A 79 4.53 1.74 10.97
N SER A 80 5.60 1.20 10.40
CA SER A 80 6.97 1.71 10.59
C SER A 80 7.11 3.18 10.20
N LEU A 81 6.55 3.59 9.05
CA LEU A 81 6.52 4.97 8.59
C LEU A 81 5.79 5.87 9.60
N SER A 82 4.64 5.43 10.10
CA SER A 82 3.88 6.16 11.11
C SER A 82 4.67 6.33 12.41
N GLU A 83 5.39 5.31 12.87
CA GLU A 83 6.25 5.37 14.06
C GLU A 83 7.50 6.25 13.85
N LYS A 84 7.90 6.47 12.59
CA LYS A 84 9.03 7.34 12.20
C LYS A 84 8.62 8.80 11.95
N GLY A 85 7.43 9.22 12.38
CA GLY A 85 6.98 10.62 12.30
C GLY A 85 6.45 11.05 10.93
N VAL A 86 6.15 10.11 10.02
CA VAL A 86 5.51 10.41 8.75
C VAL A 86 4.13 11.00 8.97
N ARG A 87 3.79 12.02 8.18
CA ARG A 87 2.46 12.62 8.24
C ARG A 87 1.39 11.57 7.90
N ALA A 88 0.33 11.48 8.70
CA ALA A 88 -0.71 10.45 8.52
C ALA A 88 -1.28 10.43 7.08
N ALA A 89 -1.46 11.60 6.46
CA ALA A 89 -1.86 11.69 5.06
C ALA A 89 -0.88 10.98 4.11
N ASN A 90 0.42 11.15 4.29
CA ASN A 90 1.43 10.56 3.41
C ASN A 90 1.46 9.03 3.55
N THR A 91 1.28 8.49 4.77
CA THR A 91 1.16 7.04 5.00
C THR A 91 -0.07 6.45 4.29
N VAL A 92 -1.21 7.14 4.35
CA VAL A 92 -2.45 6.73 3.66
C VAL A 92 -2.28 6.83 2.14
N ILE A 93 -1.73 7.93 1.64
CA ILE A 93 -1.45 8.14 0.21
C ILE A 93 -0.53 7.04 -0.31
N PHE A 94 0.50 6.67 0.45
CA PHE A 94 1.38 5.55 0.13
C PHE A 94 0.63 4.22 0.00
N LEU A 95 -0.21 3.87 0.99
CA LEU A 95 -1.00 2.64 0.97
C LEU A 95 -2.00 2.61 -0.20
N CYS A 96 -2.69 3.72 -0.43
CA CYS A 96 -3.64 3.84 -1.55
C CYS A 96 -2.93 3.77 -2.90
N SER A 97 -1.75 4.39 -3.02
CA SER A 97 -0.91 4.31 -4.22
C SER A 97 -0.46 2.86 -4.48
N TRP A 98 0.03 2.16 -3.45
CA TRP A 98 0.37 0.73 -3.54
C TRP A 98 -0.82 -0.10 -4.03
N ALA A 99 -2.02 0.18 -3.53
CA ALA A 99 -3.22 -0.56 -3.92
C ALA A 99 -3.65 -0.31 -5.38
N THR A 100 -3.44 0.90 -5.92
CA THR A 100 -4.11 1.36 -7.15
C THR A 100 -3.17 1.63 -8.33
N ILE A 101 -1.94 2.08 -8.07
CA ILE A 101 -0.97 2.57 -9.07
C ILE A 101 0.18 1.58 -9.20
N LYS A 102 -0.14 0.32 -9.52
CA LYS A 102 0.89 -0.68 -9.83
C LYS A 102 1.19 -0.66 -11.32
N ILE A 103 2.46 -0.47 -11.69
CA ILE A 103 2.91 -0.49 -13.09
C ILE A 103 2.41 -1.76 -13.83
N PRO A 104 2.52 -2.99 -13.27
CA PRO A 104 2.00 -4.18 -13.93
C PRO A 104 0.49 -4.15 -14.17
N ILE A 105 -0.27 -3.58 -13.24
CA ILE A 105 -1.73 -3.47 -13.37
C ILE A 105 -2.11 -2.47 -14.45
N LEU A 106 -1.36 -1.37 -14.59
CA LEU A 106 -1.59 -0.37 -15.64
C LEU A 106 -1.27 -0.91 -17.03
N ILE A 107 -0.22 -1.72 -17.15
CA ILE A 107 0.12 -2.39 -18.41
C ILE A 107 -0.96 -3.41 -18.78
N MET A 108 -1.39 -4.24 -17.82
CA MET A 108 -2.50 -5.17 -18.01
C MET A 108 -3.77 -4.42 -18.40
N GLU A 109 -4.16 -3.42 -17.63
CA GLU A 109 -5.36 -2.61 -17.85
C GLU A 109 -5.35 -1.93 -19.22
N SER A 110 -4.24 -1.33 -19.62
CA SER A 110 -4.10 -0.70 -20.93
C SER A 110 -4.17 -1.71 -22.08
N SER A 111 -3.73 -2.95 -21.86
CA SER A 111 -3.81 -4.03 -22.86
C SER A 111 -5.25 -4.55 -23.03
N TYR A 112 -6.04 -4.61 -21.96
CA TYR A 112 -7.42 -5.13 -22.00
C TYR A 112 -8.48 -4.06 -22.30
N LEU A 113 -8.34 -2.85 -21.73
CA LEU A 113 -9.35 -1.78 -21.78
C LEU A 113 -8.90 -0.56 -22.60
N GLY A 114 -7.65 -0.54 -23.05
CA GLY A 114 -7.07 0.55 -23.82
C GLY A 114 -6.41 1.63 -22.95
N ILE A 115 -5.37 2.26 -23.49
CA ILE A 115 -4.55 3.25 -22.77
C ILE A 115 -5.36 4.49 -22.33
N ARG A 116 -6.36 4.90 -23.11
CA ARG A 116 -7.20 6.07 -22.79
C ARG A 116 -8.01 5.85 -21.51
N PHE A 117 -8.53 4.64 -21.31
CA PHE A 117 -9.27 4.28 -20.09
C PHE A 117 -8.34 4.23 -18.87
N SER A 118 -7.18 3.59 -19.00
CA SER A 118 -6.22 3.46 -17.90
C SER A 118 -5.70 4.83 -17.41
N LEU A 119 -5.38 5.74 -18.35
CA LEU A 119 -4.97 7.11 -18.01
C LEU A 119 -6.09 7.92 -17.37
N LEU A 120 -7.34 7.81 -17.86
CA LEU A 120 -8.48 8.48 -17.25
C LEU A 120 -8.69 7.97 -15.81
N ARG A 121 -8.64 6.65 -15.60
CA ARG A 121 -8.73 6.05 -14.26
C ARG A 121 -7.67 6.61 -13.33
N LEU A 122 -6.40 6.65 -13.78
CA LEU A 122 -5.32 7.23 -12.99
C LEU A 122 -5.57 8.69 -12.64
N PHE A 123 -6.00 9.49 -13.62
CA PHE A 123 -6.26 10.90 -13.44
C PHE A 123 -7.40 11.17 -12.44
N VAL A 124 -8.43 10.33 -12.41
CA VAL A 124 -9.52 10.41 -11.41
C VAL A 124 -9.07 9.86 -10.05
N THR A 125 -8.23 8.82 -10.03
CA THR A 125 -7.78 8.15 -8.81
C THR A 125 -6.80 9.02 -8.01
N LEU A 126 -5.85 9.68 -8.67
CA LEU A 126 -4.86 10.55 -8.01
C LEU A 126 -5.48 11.59 -7.05
N PRO A 127 -6.42 12.46 -7.48
CA PRO A 127 -7.04 13.43 -6.57
C PRO A 127 -7.84 12.75 -5.46
N PHE A 128 -8.45 11.59 -5.73
CA PHE A 128 -9.19 10.83 -4.72
C PHE A 128 -8.27 10.31 -3.60
N ILE A 129 -7.09 9.80 -3.96
CA ILE A 129 -6.08 9.37 -2.99
C ILE A 129 -5.60 10.54 -2.13
N LEU A 130 -5.34 11.69 -2.74
CA LEU A 130 -4.93 12.90 -2.02
C LEU A 130 -6.01 13.38 -1.06
N LEU A 131 -7.26 13.41 -1.51
CA LEU A 131 -8.41 13.74 -0.67
C LEU A 131 -8.54 12.78 0.51
N MET A 132 -8.43 11.47 0.28
CA MET A 132 -8.48 10.47 1.35
C MET A 132 -7.37 10.65 2.37
N GLY A 133 -6.13 10.91 1.93
CA GLY A 133 -5.03 11.22 2.82
C GLY A 133 -5.34 12.41 3.74
N LEU A 134 -5.85 13.50 3.17
CA LEU A 134 -6.22 14.70 3.92
C LEU A 134 -7.40 14.49 4.87
N ILE A 135 -8.40 13.69 4.46
CA ILE A 135 -9.54 13.34 5.32
C ILE A 135 -9.06 12.56 6.54
N ILE A 136 -8.23 11.53 6.33
CA ILE A 136 -7.70 10.73 7.44
C ILE A 136 -6.80 11.57 8.34
N GLU A 137 -5.97 12.45 7.78
CA GLU A 137 -5.15 13.37 8.57
C GLU A 137 -6.02 14.25 9.49
N ARG A 138 -7.12 14.80 8.98
CA ARG A 138 -8.06 15.58 9.80
C ARG A 138 -8.77 14.74 10.86
N LEU A 139 -9.20 13.52 10.52
CA LEU A 139 -9.83 12.61 11.48
C LEU A 139 -8.86 12.20 12.59
N CYS A 140 -7.60 11.95 12.25
CA CYS A 140 -6.56 11.58 13.20
C CYS A 140 -6.20 12.75 14.12
N GLN A 141 -6.07 13.97 13.58
CA GLN A 141 -5.86 15.18 14.39
C GLN A 141 -7.03 15.45 15.34
N ASN A 142 -8.28 15.24 14.90
CA ASN A 142 -9.46 15.43 15.74
C ASN A 142 -9.53 14.40 16.88
N ASN A 143 -9.13 13.16 16.62
CA ASN A 143 -9.04 12.11 17.65
C ASN A 143 -7.80 12.27 18.57
N GLY A 144 -6.82 13.09 18.19
CA GLY A 144 -5.68 13.47 19.03
C GLY A 144 -6.06 14.27 20.29
N SER A 145 -7.30 14.78 20.38
CA SER A 145 -7.85 15.37 21.61
C SER A 145 -8.21 14.34 22.69
N ILE A 146 -8.17 13.03 22.38
CA ILE A 146 -8.50 11.94 23.32
C ILE A 146 -7.24 11.21 23.81
N PHE A 147 -6.09 11.36 23.13
CA PHE A 147 -4.82 10.72 23.50
C PHE A 147 -3.70 11.70 23.89
N SER A 148 -3.99 13.01 23.95
CA SER A 148 -3.06 14.03 24.47
C SER A 148 -3.13 14.17 26.01
N ASN A 149 -3.56 13.12 26.71
CA ASN A 149 -3.48 13.04 28.16
C ASN A 149 -3.18 11.59 28.51
N ASP A 150 -1.90 11.20 28.39
CA ASP A 150 -1.24 10.21 29.24
C ASP A 150 0.25 10.14 28.83
N HIS A 151 1.01 11.04 29.48
CA HIS A 151 2.45 11.02 29.80
C HIS A 151 3.51 11.03 28.70
#